data_AF-A0A7J5XDG5-F1
#
_entry.id   AF-A0A7J5XDG5-F1
#
_cell.length_a   1.000
_cell.length_b   1.000
_cell.length_c   1.000
_cell.angle_alpha   90.00
_cell.angle_beta   90.00
_cell.angle_gamma   90.00
#
_symmetry.space_group_name_H-M   'P 1'
#
loop_
_entity.id
_entity.type
_entity.pdbx_description
1 polymer ?
#
loop_
_entity_poly.entity_id
_entity_poly.type
_entity_poly.pdbx_seq_one_letter_code
_entity_poly.pdbx_strand_id
1 'polypeptide(L)'
;MLAGVWWTVKHSLCFSSRRNKSLRTSSRVAQRRLEVIEGGAVLLCSVVGMLLEQFAAQGPALQLFDSSQHHWMFLMNWQHSTMYLFFSLWAAVSLIVQSSEAAPLALDRLMLAVAFFNEGNLVLELLRCTLTLLQGSWFWQIGFVLYSPHGQVWDQSDHNNVMFVTMCFSWHLAVAMATVSGIYAAMGLLKPRDREPESEDEIL
;
A
#
# COMPACT_ATOMS: atom_id res chain seq x y z
N MET A 1 -16.03 -5.41 -10.52
CA MET A 1 -16.16 -6.67 -11.28
C MET A 1 -15.40 -6.65 -12.61
N LEU A 2 -15.55 -5.62 -13.44
CA LEU A 2 -14.84 -5.52 -14.74
C LEU A 2 -13.31 -5.56 -14.60
N ALA A 3 -12.75 -4.85 -13.61
CA ALA A 3 -11.32 -4.94 -13.28
C ALA A 3 -10.92 -6.37 -12.87
N GLY A 4 -11.71 -7.06 -12.03
CA GLY A 4 -11.40 -8.45 -11.66
C GLY A 4 -11.33 -9.40 -12.87
N VAL A 5 -12.24 -9.24 -13.84
CA VAL A 5 -12.24 -10.03 -15.08
C VAL A 5 -11.04 -9.68 -15.96
N TRP A 6 -10.72 -8.41 -16.13
CA TRP A 6 -9.54 -7.97 -16.90
C TRP A 6 -8.23 -8.54 -16.34
N TRP A 7 -8.04 -8.46 -15.01
CA TRP A 7 -6.84 -8.98 -14.34
C TRP A 7 -6.73 -10.50 -14.50
N THR A 8 -7.85 -11.22 -14.46
CA THR A 8 -7.89 -12.68 -14.63
C THR A 8 -7.53 -13.10 -16.06
N VAL A 9 -8.06 -12.40 -17.06
CA VAL A 9 -7.76 -12.65 -18.49
C VAL A 9 -6.29 -12.37 -18.78
N LYS A 10 -5.76 -11.25 -18.28
CA LYS A 10 -4.34 -10.89 -18.42
C LYS A 10 -3.41 -11.95 -17.84
N HIS A 11 -3.73 -12.46 -16.64
CA HIS A 11 -2.92 -13.48 -15.97
C HIS A 11 -2.93 -14.83 -16.73
N SER A 12 -4.09 -15.23 -17.26
CA SER A 12 -4.23 -16.43 -18.12
C SER A 12 -3.49 -16.32 -19.45
N LEU A 13 -3.55 -15.16 -20.11
CA LEU A 13 -2.81 -14.90 -21.35
C LEU A 13 -1.30 -14.91 -21.13
N CYS A 14 -0.84 -14.34 -20.01
CA CYS A 14 0.57 -14.40 -19.61
C CYS A 14 1.02 -15.84 -19.36
N PHE A 15 0.21 -16.65 -18.68
CA PHE A 15 0.49 -18.07 -18.45
C PHE A 15 0.63 -18.85 -19.77
N SER A 16 -0.24 -18.60 -20.75
CA SER A 16 -0.20 -19.27 -22.05
C SER A 16 1.00 -18.83 -22.91
N SER A 17 1.33 -17.53 -22.91
CA SER A 17 2.48 -16.97 -23.63
C SER A 17 3.84 -17.50 -23.14
N ARG A 18 3.94 -17.86 -21.84
CA ARG A 18 5.16 -18.48 -21.26
C ARG A 18 5.58 -19.80 -21.91
N ARG A 19 4.65 -20.48 -22.59
CA ARG A 19 4.88 -21.80 -23.20
C ARG A 19 5.67 -21.72 -24.51
N ASN A 20 5.73 -20.54 -25.16
CA ASN A 20 6.36 -20.37 -26.46
C ASN A 20 7.67 -19.56 -26.39
N LYS A 21 8.82 -20.19 -26.68
CA LYS A 21 10.15 -19.65 -26.36
C LYS A 21 10.53 -18.37 -27.13
N SER A 22 10.02 -18.19 -28.35
CA SER A 22 10.31 -17.06 -29.25
C SER A 22 9.48 -15.79 -28.92
N LEU A 23 8.20 -15.94 -28.58
CA LEU A 23 7.31 -14.83 -28.17
C LEU A 23 7.58 -14.33 -26.73
N ARG A 24 8.23 -15.16 -25.90
CA ARG A 24 8.42 -14.95 -24.46
C ARG A 24 9.27 -13.73 -24.08
N THR A 25 10.30 -13.37 -24.86
CA THR A 25 11.20 -12.25 -24.50
C THR A 25 10.59 -10.90 -24.89
N SER A 26 10.08 -10.78 -26.12
CA SER A 26 9.37 -9.59 -26.59
C SER A 26 8.08 -9.32 -25.77
N SER A 27 7.34 -10.39 -25.43
CA SER A 27 6.15 -10.30 -24.59
C SER A 27 6.44 -9.83 -23.17
N ARG A 28 7.63 -10.08 -22.59
CA ARG A 28 7.95 -9.68 -21.20
C ARG A 28 8.19 -8.18 -21.05
N VAL A 29 8.90 -7.58 -22.01
CA VAL A 29 9.17 -6.13 -21.99
C VAL A 29 7.88 -5.36 -22.26
N ALA A 30 7.09 -5.80 -23.23
CA ALA A 30 5.77 -5.23 -23.51
C ALA A 30 4.83 -5.38 -22.30
N GLN A 31 4.83 -6.54 -21.65
CA GLN A 31 4.00 -6.78 -20.47
C GLN A 31 4.44 -5.95 -19.26
N ARG A 32 5.74 -5.82 -18.98
CA ARG A 32 6.24 -4.95 -17.91
C ARG A 32 5.86 -3.48 -18.17
N ARG A 33 5.99 -3.02 -19.42
CA ARG A 33 5.56 -1.66 -19.79
C ARG A 33 4.07 -1.44 -19.59
N LEU A 34 3.24 -2.42 -19.98
CA LEU A 34 1.80 -2.36 -19.75
C LEU A 34 1.45 -2.38 -18.26
N GLU A 35 2.14 -3.19 -17.44
CA GLU A 35 1.96 -3.23 -15.99
C GLU A 35 2.35 -1.90 -15.33
N VAL A 36 3.44 -1.26 -15.78
CA VAL A 36 3.87 0.05 -15.26
C VAL A 36 2.90 1.15 -15.69
N ILE A 37 2.44 1.14 -16.94
CA ILE A 37 1.44 2.11 -17.44
C ILE A 37 0.11 1.93 -16.69
N GLU A 38 -0.34 0.69 -16.47
CA GLU A 38 -1.55 0.38 -15.72
C GLU A 38 -1.42 0.79 -14.26
N GLY A 39 -0.32 0.44 -13.60
CA GLY A 39 -0.04 0.88 -12.22
C GLY A 39 0.01 2.40 -12.11
N GLY A 40 0.65 3.08 -13.06
CA GLY A 40 0.69 4.53 -13.13
C GLY A 40 -0.68 5.16 -13.32
N ALA A 41 -1.49 4.61 -14.23
CA ALA A 41 -2.85 5.08 -14.47
C ALA A 41 -3.75 4.87 -13.26
N VAL A 42 -3.68 3.71 -12.59
CA VAL A 42 -4.47 3.45 -11.37
C VAL A 42 -4.02 4.37 -10.24
N LEU A 43 -2.72 4.60 -10.06
CA LEU A 43 -2.21 5.54 -9.06
C LEU A 43 -2.72 6.96 -9.34
N LEU A 44 -2.61 7.44 -10.58
CA LEU A 44 -3.07 8.77 -10.95
C LEU A 44 -4.59 8.92 -10.75
N CYS A 45 -5.39 7.99 -11.28
CA CYS A 45 -6.84 8.05 -11.19
C CYS A 45 -7.33 7.95 -9.74
N SER A 46 -6.69 7.13 -8.90
CA SER A 46 -7.06 7.02 -7.49
C SER A 46 -6.71 8.27 -6.69
N VAL A 47 -5.53 8.86 -6.89
CA VAL A 47 -5.14 10.11 -6.24
C VAL A 47 -6.04 11.27 -6.69
N VAL A 48 -6.29 11.39 -8.00
CA VAL A 48 -7.19 12.42 -8.54
C VAL A 48 -8.62 12.21 -8.03
N GLY A 49 -9.12 10.98 -8.01
CA GLY A 49 -10.44 10.65 -7.44
C GLY A 49 -10.55 11.05 -5.98
N MET A 50 -9.52 10.76 -5.17
CA MET A 50 -9.48 11.16 -3.76
C MET A 50 -9.51 12.69 -3.59
N LEU A 51 -8.75 13.43 -4.40
CA LEU A 51 -8.72 14.90 -4.35
C LEU A 51 -10.05 15.52 -4.83
N LEU A 52 -10.64 15.00 -5.90
CA LEU A 52 -11.91 15.51 -6.42
C LEU A 52 -13.07 15.27 -5.44
N GLU A 53 -13.12 14.11 -4.81
CA GLU A 53 -14.16 13.77 -3.83
C GLU A 53 -14.07 14.64 -2.57
N GLN A 54 -12.86 15.03 -2.17
CA GLN A 54 -12.62 15.86 -0.99
C GLN A 54 -12.75 17.36 -1.25
N PHE A 55 -12.38 17.85 -2.44
CA PHE A 55 -12.25 19.30 -2.71
C PHE A 55 -13.16 19.85 -3.83
N ALA A 56 -13.69 19.03 -4.75
CA ALA A 56 -14.42 19.52 -5.93
C ALA A 56 -15.92 19.17 -5.93
N ALA A 57 -16.31 17.97 -5.48
CA ALA A 57 -17.69 17.50 -5.53
C ALA A 57 -18.57 17.97 -4.36
N GLN A 58 -18.54 19.28 -4.04
CA GLN A 58 -19.11 19.82 -2.78
C GLN A 58 -18.56 19.08 -1.53
N GLY A 59 -17.33 18.58 -1.65
CA GLY A 59 -16.69 17.75 -0.64
C GLY A 59 -16.42 18.53 0.65
N PRO A 60 -16.35 17.83 1.79
CA PRO A 60 -16.19 18.46 3.10
C PRO A 60 -14.89 19.23 3.33
N ALA A 61 -13.96 19.31 2.36
CA ALA A 61 -12.64 19.91 2.56
C ALA A 61 -11.94 19.36 3.82
N LEU A 62 -12.05 18.05 4.04
CA LEU A 62 -11.60 17.31 5.23
C LEU A 62 -12.44 17.50 6.52
N GLN A 63 -13.59 18.18 6.47
CA GLN A 63 -14.55 18.24 7.58
C GLN A 63 -15.31 16.91 7.73
N LEU A 64 -14.98 16.18 8.78
CA LEU A 64 -15.60 14.89 9.07
C LEU A 64 -16.81 15.01 10.01
N PHE A 65 -16.80 16.02 10.87
CA PHE A 65 -17.77 16.16 11.96
C PHE A 65 -18.22 17.61 12.08
N ASP A 66 -19.54 17.81 12.11
CA ASP A 66 -20.11 19.12 12.44
C ASP A 66 -20.33 19.22 13.95
N SER A 67 -19.54 20.08 14.59
CA SER A 67 -19.64 20.34 16.03
C SER A 67 -20.98 20.97 16.42
N SER A 68 -21.71 21.57 15.48
CA SER A 68 -23.01 22.22 15.71
C SER A 68 -24.18 21.23 15.74
N GLN A 69 -24.19 20.26 14.83
CA GLN A 69 -25.27 19.28 14.68
C GLN A 69 -24.99 17.95 15.39
N HIS A 70 -23.77 17.77 15.93
CA HIS A 70 -23.34 16.52 16.57
C HIS A 70 -23.59 15.28 15.69
N HIS A 71 -23.46 15.44 14.37
CA HIS A 71 -23.69 14.38 13.41
C HIS A 71 -22.50 14.24 12.46
N TRP A 72 -22.22 13.00 12.07
CA TRP A 72 -21.22 12.68 11.07
C TRP A 72 -21.71 13.18 9.70
N MET A 73 -20.94 14.07 9.08
CA MET A 73 -21.28 14.59 7.76
C MET A 73 -20.43 13.91 6.69
N PHE A 74 -21.07 13.53 5.58
CA PHE A 74 -20.43 13.00 4.37
C PHE A 74 -19.64 11.70 4.55
N LEU A 75 -20.07 10.83 5.47
CA LEU A 75 -19.37 9.57 5.77
C LEU A 75 -19.26 8.63 4.55
N MET A 76 -20.18 8.72 3.59
CA MET A 76 -20.10 8.03 2.30
C MET A 76 -18.94 8.52 1.41
N ASN A 77 -18.71 9.84 1.31
CA ASN A 77 -17.56 10.39 0.57
C ASN A 77 -16.24 9.94 1.21
N TRP A 78 -16.24 9.83 2.53
CA TRP A 78 -15.11 9.29 3.29
C TRP A 78 -14.87 7.82 2.94
N GLN A 79 -15.91 6.98 2.85
CA GLN A 79 -15.75 5.59 2.36
C GLN A 79 -15.11 5.52 0.97
N HIS A 80 -15.55 6.36 0.03
CA HIS A 80 -14.92 6.46 -1.29
C HIS A 80 -13.45 6.87 -1.20
N SER A 81 -13.10 7.77 -0.28
CA SER A 81 -11.71 8.19 -0.03
C SER A 81 -10.83 7.05 0.47
N THR A 82 -11.35 6.20 1.39
CA THR A 82 -10.63 5.00 1.85
C THR A 82 -10.44 3.99 0.74
N MET A 83 -11.44 3.80 -0.12
CA MET A 83 -11.32 2.95 -1.31
C MET A 83 -10.19 3.44 -2.23
N TYR A 84 -10.14 4.75 -2.55
CA TYR A 84 -9.09 5.32 -3.38
C TYR A 84 -7.70 5.18 -2.75
N LEU A 85 -7.58 5.36 -1.43
CA LEU A 85 -6.32 5.19 -0.70
C LEU A 85 -5.75 3.77 -0.87
N PHE A 86 -6.57 2.74 -0.72
CA PHE A 86 -6.11 1.36 -0.91
C PHE A 86 -5.71 1.06 -2.35
N PHE A 87 -6.42 1.61 -3.34
CA PHE A 87 -6.02 1.50 -4.75
C PHE A 87 -4.69 2.22 -5.03
N SER A 88 -4.48 3.40 -4.43
CA SER A 88 -3.22 4.14 -4.52
C SER A 88 -2.07 3.34 -3.89
N LEU A 89 -2.28 2.77 -2.70
CA LEU A 89 -1.27 1.94 -2.03
C LEU A 89 -0.91 0.70 -2.85
N TRP A 90 -1.92 -0.02 -3.35
CA TRP A 90 -1.73 -1.18 -4.21
C TRP A 90 -0.97 -0.82 -5.49
N ALA A 91 -1.33 0.29 -6.14
CA ALA A 91 -0.67 0.77 -7.35
C ALA A 91 0.79 1.19 -7.08
N ALA A 92 1.03 1.89 -5.97
CA ALA A 92 2.37 2.29 -5.54
C ALA A 92 3.28 1.08 -5.28
N VAL A 93 2.80 0.09 -4.52
CA VAL A 93 3.54 -1.17 -4.28
C VAL A 93 3.82 -1.88 -5.61
N SER A 94 2.83 -1.95 -6.50
CA SER A 94 2.99 -2.58 -7.82
C SER A 94 4.05 -1.88 -8.66
N LEU A 95 4.07 -0.54 -8.68
CA LEU A 95 5.07 0.26 -9.38
C LEU A 95 6.46 0.12 -8.76
N ILE A 96 6.57 0.10 -7.43
CA ILE A 96 7.84 -0.12 -6.73
C ILE A 96 8.43 -1.49 -7.12
N VAL A 97 7.60 -2.53 -7.12
CA VAL A 97 8.02 -3.89 -7.50
C VAL A 97 8.47 -3.97 -8.96
N GLN A 98 7.80 -3.24 -9.86
CA GLN A 98 8.10 -3.28 -11.30
C GLN A 98 9.23 -2.34 -11.73
N SER A 99 9.47 -1.26 -10.98
CA SER A 99 10.55 -0.28 -11.22
C SER A 99 11.90 -0.78 -10.70
N SER A 100 11.90 -1.64 -9.68
CA SER A 100 13.05 -2.51 -9.43
C SER A 100 13.22 -3.40 -10.66
N GLU A 101 14.28 -3.17 -11.43
CA GLU A 101 14.67 -3.87 -12.69
C GLU A 101 14.55 -5.41 -12.64
N ALA A 102 14.50 -5.96 -11.42
CA ALA A 102 14.34 -7.35 -11.08
C ALA A 102 12.87 -7.80 -10.93
N ALA A 103 12.09 -7.90 -12.01
CA ALA A 103 10.99 -8.87 -12.06
C ALA A 103 10.71 -9.41 -13.48
N PRO A 104 11.29 -10.58 -13.82
CA PRO A 104 10.51 -11.57 -14.54
C PRO A 104 10.72 -12.98 -13.93
N LEU A 105 9.70 -13.50 -13.25
CA LEU A 105 9.37 -14.93 -12.98
C LEU A 105 10.33 -15.83 -12.21
N ALA A 106 11.64 -15.60 -12.27
CA ALA A 106 12.59 -16.17 -11.32
C ALA A 106 12.53 -15.45 -9.97
N LEU A 107 12.08 -14.19 -9.96
CA LEU A 107 12.09 -13.31 -8.79
C LEU A 107 11.02 -13.59 -7.75
N ASP A 108 9.82 -14.04 -8.15
CA ASP A 108 8.78 -14.49 -7.22
C ASP A 108 9.12 -15.84 -6.58
N ARG A 109 9.76 -16.75 -7.33
CA ARG A 109 10.18 -18.08 -6.82
C ARG A 109 11.50 -18.05 -6.05
N LEU A 110 12.37 -17.07 -6.30
CA LEU A 110 13.53 -16.76 -5.46
C LEU A 110 13.13 -15.94 -4.22
N MET A 111 12.15 -15.04 -4.28
CA MET A 111 11.56 -14.42 -3.08
C MET A 111 10.97 -15.49 -2.13
N LEU A 112 10.31 -16.51 -2.68
CA LEU A 112 9.78 -17.65 -1.93
C LEU A 112 10.82 -18.68 -1.47
N ALA A 113 12.04 -18.68 -2.03
CA ALA A 113 13.11 -19.59 -1.63
C ALA A 113 14.12 -18.93 -0.66
N VAL A 114 14.40 -17.63 -0.80
CA VAL A 114 15.23 -16.84 0.11
C VAL A 114 14.49 -16.55 1.43
N ALA A 115 13.17 -16.32 1.40
CA ALA A 115 12.33 -16.26 2.61
C ALA A 115 12.22 -17.62 3.35
N PHE A 116 12.65 -18.71 2.72
CA PHE A 116 12.52 -20.08 3.23
C PHE A 116 13.86 -20.67 3.71
N PHE A 117 15.02 -20.12 3.33
CA PHE A 117 16.34 -20.71 3.64
C PHE A 117 17.24 -19.89 4.59
N ASN A 118 16.97 -18.61 4.84
CA ASN A 118 17.90 -17.73 5.58
C ASN A 118 17.26 -17.11 6.84
N GLU A 119 17.87 -17.41 7.98
CA GLU A 119 17.68 -16.86 9.31
C GLU A 119 17.35 -15.35 9.36
N GLY A 120 16.17 -14.97 9.89
CA GLY A 120 15.90 -13.59 10.35
C GLY A 120 14.77 -12.80 9.65
N ASN A 121 13.64 -13.43 9.35
CA ASN A 121 12.27 -12.88 9.39
C ASN A 121 11.93 -11.42 8.99
N LEU A 122 12.62 -10.76 8.06
CA LEU A 122 12.33 -9.37 7.63
C LEU A 122 10.84 -9.04 7.39
N VAL A 123 10.08 -9.87 6.66
CA VAL A 123 8.64 -9.62 6.41
C VAL A 123 7.81 -9.77 7.69
N LEU A 124 8.14 -10.76 8.52
CA LEU A 124 7.50 -10.97 9.81
C LEU A 124 7.92 -9.90 10.82
N GLU A 125 9.13 -9.35 10.71
CA GLU A 125 9.63 -8.21 11.50
C GLU A 125 8.95 -6.92 11.07
N LEU A 126 8.83 -6.65 9.76
CA LEU A 126 8.05 -5.56 9.20
C LEU A 126 6.60 -5.62 9.66
N LEU A 127 5.99 -6.80 9.57
CA LEU A 127 4.63 -7.05 10.04
C LEU A 127 4.54 -6.87 11.56
N ARG A 128 5.48 -7.42 12.33
CA ARG A 128 5.51 -7.28 13.80
C ARG A 128 5.69 -5.82 14.22
N CYS A 129 6.57 -5.06 13.57
CA CYS A 129 6.76 -3.63 13.80
C CYS A 129 5.48 -2.85 13.45
N THR A 130 4.88 -3.14 12.30
CA THR A 130 3.60 -2.53 11.88
C THR A 130 2.49 -2.82 12.89
N LEU A 131 2.34 -4.08 13.32
CA LEU A 131 1.33 -4.51 14.28
C LEU A 131 1.60 -3.98 15.69
N THR A 132 2.86 -3.84 16.11
CA THR A 132 3.23 -3.29 17.43
C THR A 132 2.97 -1.79 17.47
N LEU A 133 3.35 -1.07 16.40
CA LEU A 133 3.00 0.35 16.24
C LEU A 133 1.49 0.51 16.25
N LEU A 134 0.78 -0.28 15.45
CA LEU A 134 -0.68 -0.28 15.39
C LEU A 134 -1.30 -0.57 16.75
N GLN A 135 -0.85 -1.59 17.48
CA GLN A 135 -1.39 -1.95 18.79
C GLN A 135 -1.24 -0.82 19.81
N GLY A 136 -0.06 -0.17 19.88
CA GLY A 136 0.20 0.91 20.84
C GLY A 136 -0.58 2.19 20.51
N SER A 137 -0.54 2.61 19.25
CA SER A 137 -1.21 3.84 18.80
C SER A 137 -2.73 3.68 18.71
N TRP A 138 -3.22 2.48 18.36
CA TRP A 138 -4.66 2.18 18.33
C TRP A 138 -5.29 2.21 19.72
N PHE A 139 -4.60 1.68 20.73
CA PHE A 139 -5.07 1.73 22.11
C PHE A 139 -5.33 3.18 22.55
N TRP A 140 -4.40 4.08 22.23
CA TRP A 140 -4.52 5.50 22.52
C TRP A 140 -5.66 6.16 21.71
N GLN A 141 -5.75 5.86 20.42
CA GLN A 141 -6.79 6.39 19.53
C GLN A 141 -8.20 5.97 19.97
N ILE A 142 -8.41 4.71 20.31
CA ILE A 142 -9.70 4.22 20.84
C ILE A 142 -10.01 4.79 22.22
N GLY A 143 -8.99 5.03 23.05
CA GLY A 143 -9.16 5.74 24.32
C GLY A 143 -9.83 7.11 24.11
N PHE A 144 -9.36 7.90 23.15
CA PHE A 144 -10.00 9.19 22.82
C PHE A 144 -11.37 9.05 22.18
N VAL A 145 -11.58 8.05 21.33
CA VAL A 145 -12.87 7.84 20.68
C VAL A 145 -13.94 7.42 21.67
N LEU A 146 -13.62 6.53 22.63
CA LEU A 146 -14.55 6.05 23.65
C LEU A 146 -14.73 7.03 24.80
N TYR A 147 -13.64 7.69 25.23
CA TYR A 147 -13.63 8.63 26.36
C TYR A 147 -13.29 10.04 25.89
N SER A 148 -14.12 10.58 25.00
CA SER A 148 -13.94 11.94 24.50
C SER A 148 -14.07 12.95 25.65
N PRO A 149 -13.03 13.74 25.96
CA PRO A 149 -13.03 14.64 27.12
C PRO A 149 -14.01 15.83 27.00
N HIS A 150 -14.56 16.09 25.80
CA HIS A 150 -15.48 17.20 25.53
C HIS A 150 -16.61 16.84 24.56
N GLY A 151 -16.88 15.53 24.33
CA GLY A 151 -17.78 15.07 23.26
C GLY A 151 -18.95 14.20 23.72
N GLN A 152 -19.84 13.88 22.79
CA GLN A 152 -20.93 12.92 23.01
C GLN A 152 -20.41 11.55 23.43
N VAL A 153 -21.17 10.88 24.30
CA VAL A 153 -20.89 9.50 24.72
C VAL A 153 -20.97 8.58 23.50
N TRP A 154 -19.97 7.73 23.33
CA TRP A 154 -19.92 6.76 22.24
C TRP A 154 -21.13 5.81 22.25
N ASP A 155 -21.84 5.74 21.13
CA ASP A 155 -22.94 4.78 20.92
C ASP A 155 -22.50 3.68 19.93
N GLN A 156 -22.45 2.44 20.42
CA GLN A 156 -22.08 1.27 19.62
C GLN A 156 -23.22 0.80 18.69
N SER A 157 -24.46 1.20 18.95
CA SER A 157 -25.61 0.86 18.11
C SER A 157 -25.75 1.78 16.89
N ASP A 158 -25.05 2.92 16.89
CA ASP A 158 -24.99 3.82 15.74
C ASP A 158 -24.04 3.27 14.67
N HIS A 159 -24.61 3.01 13.49
CA HIS A 159 -23.89 2.54 12.32
C HIS A 159 -22.77 3.52 11.89
N ASN A 160 -23.00 4.83 12.03
CA ASN A 160 -22.03 5.86 11.61
C ASN A 160 -20.77 5.82 12.47
N ASN A 161 -20.92 5.59 13.77
CA ASN A 161 -19.82 5.43 14.71
C ASN A 161 -18.93 4.24 14.31
N VAL A 162 -19.54 3.07 14.09
CA VAL A 162 -18.80 1.86 13.67
C VAL A 162 -18.09 2.05 12.33
N MET A 163 -18.76 2.70 11.37
CA MET A 163 -18.18 3.02 10.07
C MET A 163 -16.98 3.97 10.19
N PHE A 164 -17.06 5.02 11.02
CA PHE A 164 -15.93 5.91 11.29
C PHE A 164 -14.73 5.18 11.91
N VAL A 165 -14.95 4.32 12.91
CA VAL A 165 -13.87 3.59 13.60
C VAL A 165 -13.14 2.63 12.66
N THR A 166 -13.86 1.88 11.83
CA THR A 166 -13.26 0.96 10.85
C THR A 166 -12.44 1.70 9.78
N MET A 167 -12.90 2.88 9.40
CA MET A 167 -12.19 3.77 8.49
C MET A 167 -10.91 4.34 9.11
N CYS A 168 -10.98 4.86 10.33
CA CYS A 168 -9.82 5.33 11.08
C CYS A 168 -8.77 4.24 11.25
N PHE A 169 -9.20 3.02 11.59
CA PHE A 169 -8.30 1.87 11.68
C PHE A 169 -7.57 1.60 10.36
N SER A 170 -8.29 1.67 9.24
CA SER A 170 -7.73 1.42 7.90
C SER A 170 -6.68 2.45 7.50
N TRP A 171 -6.95 3.74 7.74
CA TRP A 171 -5.99 4.82 7.50
C TRP A 171 -4.76 4.70 8.40
N HIS A 172 -4.99 4.33 9.65
CA HIS A 172 -3.91 4.15 10.61
C HIS A 172 -2.98 2.99 10.22
N LEU A 173 -3.56 1.86 9.79
CA LEU A 173 -2.80 0.74 9.23
C LEU A 173 -1.99 1.17 8.00
N ALA A 174 -2.57 1.96 7.09
CA ALA A 174 -1.87 2.45 5.91
C ALA A 174 -0.68 3.35 6.26
N VAL A 175 -0.84 4.27 7.23
CA VAL A 175 0.25 5.13 7.72
C VAL A 175 1.33 4.32 8.41
N ALA A 176 0.96 3.32 9.21
CA ALA A 176 1.92 2.44 9.87
C ALA A 176 2.75 1.67 8.84
N MET A 177 2.12 1.09 7.81
CA MET A 177 2.82 0.43 6.71
C MET A 177 3.77 1.38 5.97
N ALA A 178 3.30 2.59 5.61
CA ALA A 178 4.11 3.58 4.91
C ALA A 178 5.32 4.05 5.75
N THR A 179 5.13 4.26 7.05
CA THR A 179 6.19 4.67 7.99
C THR A 179 7.26 3.60 8.08
N VAL A 180 6.86 2.35 8.30
CA VAL A 180 7.79 1.22 8.38
C VAL A 180 8.53 1.04 7.05
N SER A 181 7.82 1.06 5.91
CA SER A 181 8.47 0.99 4.59
C SER A 181 9.46 2.13 4.35
N GLY A 182 9.13 3.36 4.76
CA GLY A 182 10.01 4.53 4.64
C GLY A 182 11.28 4.39 5.49
N ILE A 183 11.16 3.89 6.72
CA ILE A 183 12.31 3.63 7.60
C ILE A 183 13.23 2.57 6.97
N TYR A 184 12.68 1.47 6.47
CA TYR A 184 13.48 0.44 5.80
C TYR A 184 14.14 0.93 4.51
N ALA A 185 13.44 1.73 3.71
CA ALA A 185 14.03 2.35 2.53
C ALA A 185 15.17 3.32 2.90
N ALA A 186 15.00 4.15 3.93
CA ALA A 186 16.03 5.05 4.42
C ALA A 186 17.25 4.29 4.96
N MET A 187 17.06 3.21 5.73
CA MET A 187 18.16 2.35 6.17
C MET A 187 18.89 1.70 4.99
N GLY A 188 18.16 1.27 3.96
CA GLY A 188 18.75 0.73 2.74
C GLY A 188 19.56 1.75 1.94
N LEU A 189 19.15 3.03 1.93
CA LEU A 189 19.88 4.12 1.28
C LEU A 189 21.07 4.64 2.10
N LEU A 190 20.96 4.61 3.44
CA LEU A 190 22.02 5.05 4.35
C LEU A 190 23.12 4.01 4.53
N LYS A 191 22.88 2.73 4.22
CA LYS A 191 23.93 1.71 4.20
C LYS A 191 24.95 2.09 3.10
N PRO A 192 26.19 2.48 3.46
CA PRO A 192 27.19 2.82 2.47
C PRO A 192 27.40 1.61 1.58
N ARG A 193 27.37 1.82 0.25
CA ARG A 193 27.81 0.81 -0.70
C ARG A 193 29.33 0.72 -0.55
N ASP A 194 29.78 -0.10 0.39
CA ASP A 194 31.20 -0.40 0.57
C ASP A 194 31.73 -0.85 -0.79
N ARG A 195 32.53 0.03 -1.40
CA ARG A 195 33.34 -0.31 -2.56
C ARG A 195 34.35 -1.32 -2.05
N GLU A 196 34.33 -2.54 -2.57
CA GLU A 196 35.53 -3.38 -2.53
C GLU A 196 36.60 -2.66 -3.37
N PRO A 197 37.75 -2.26 -2.80
CA PRO A 197 38.93 -2.09 -3.61
C PRO A 197 39.40 -3.48 -4.03
N GLU A 198 39.06 -3.83 -5.27
CA GLU A 198 39.79 -4.83 -6.05
C GLU A 198 41.25 -4.34 -6.17
N SER A 199 42.19 -5.16 -5.69
CA SER A 199 43.62 -5.28 -6.05
C SER A 199 44.55 -5.37 -4.83
N GLU A 200 44.65 -6.56 -4.25
CA GLU A 200 45.94 -7.06 -3.76
C GLU A 200 46.68 -7.81 -4.90
N ASP A 201 46.66 -7.23 -6.11
CA ASP A 201 47.64 -7.50 -7.17
C ASP A 201 48.93 -6.68 -6.95
N GLU A 202 49.21 -6.23 -5.72
CA GLU A 202 50.37 -5.41 -5.36
C GLU A 202 51.25 -6.04 -4.26
N ILE A 203 51.39 -7.37 -4.24
CA ILE A 203 52.49 -8.07 -3.55
C ILE A 203 52.80 -9.33 -4.39
N LEU A 204 53.50 -9.22 -5.53
CA LEU A 204 54.96 -9.38 -5.62
C LEU A 204 55.57 -10.37 -4.61
#